data_AF-A0A2Z3ICW2-F1
#
_entry.id   AF-A0A2Z3ICW2-F1
#
_cell.length_a   1.000
_cell.length_b   1.000
_cell.length_c   1.000
_cell.angle_alpha   90.00
_cell.angle_beta   90.00
_cell.angle_gamma   90.00
#
_symmetry.space_group_name_H-M   'P 1'
#
loop_
_entity.id
_entity.type
_entity.pdbx_description
1 polymer ?
#
loop_
_entity_poly.entity_id
_entity_poly.type
_entity_poly.pdbx_seq_one_letter_code
_entity_poly.pdbx_strand_id
1 'polypeptide(L)'
;MTQESYLQLSYQAIAESLLGRQLTAQDGIESKVLGSEEKRLGLTIPSALKEFYQTVGKLPQFMSAFQLFALPEQLYIKDDLLVFLEENQGECYWAVNEQGNVFQCDEDTPSHELGFNLKNFLALMLYYQVAQGAEYSFCSNLLDQELAQLYQEQGWQQVVNYDDLVIYQLGSYLIWYFKDDENDVLDDQVYFVSLVEVPDETINQYVLEAL
;
A
#
# COMPACT_ATOMS: atom_id res chain seq x y z
N MET A 1 -19.37 11.65 -0.73
CA MET A 1 -18.06 12.32 -0.81
C MET A 1 -17.31 11.61 -1.93
N THR A 2 -16.92 12.31 -3.00
CA THR A 2 -16.27 11.67 -4.17
C THR A 2 -14.82 11.27 -3.84
N GLN A 3 -14.42 10.09 -4.32
CA GLN A 3 -13.22 9.28 -4.00
C GLN A 3 -11.83 9.93 -4.23
N GLU A 4 -11.71 11.24 -4.45
CA GLU A 4 -10.50 11.82 -5.08
C GLU A 4 -9.47 12.50 -4.15
N SER A 5 -9.64 12.56 -2.82
CA SER A 5 -8.81 13.45 -1.99
C SER A 5 -7.87 12.82 -0.96
N TYR A 6 -7.66 11.49 -0.93
CA TYR A 6 -7.03 10.88 0.24
C TYR A 6 -5.50 10.75 0.23
N LEU A 7 -4.81 10.90 -0.92
CA LEU A 7 -3.37 10.65 -1.01
C LEU A 7 -2.64 11.80 -1.72
N GLN A 8 -2.51 12.95 -1.05
CA GLN A 8 -1.71 14.08 -1.55
C GLN A 8 -0.21 13.95 -1.26
N LEU A 9 0.17 13.02 -0.39
CA LEU A 9 1.57 12.79 -0.03
C LEU A 9 2.33 12.14 -1.19
N SER A 10 3.62 12.44 -1.29
CA SER A 10 4.51 11.70 -2.18
C SER A 10 4.75 10.30 -1.62
N TYR A 11 5.14 9.35 -2.47
CA TYR A 11 5.55 8.02 -2.01
C TYR A 11 6.66 8.09 -0.99
N GLN A 12 7.59 9.04 -1.15
CA GLN A 12 8.68 9.25 -0.20
C GLN A 12 8.14 9.63 1.18
N ALA A 13 7.24 10.60 1.27
CA ALA A 13 6.69 11.03 2.55
C ALA A 13 5.93 9.90 3.26
N ILE A 14 5.15 9.11 2.51
CA ILE A 14 4.44 7.93 3.04
C ILE A 14 5.45 6.91 3.57
N ALA A 15 6.40 6.51 2.74
CA ALA A 15 7.39 5.50 3.07
C ALA A 15 8.28 5.91 4.27
N GLU A 16 8.74 7.15 4.30
CA GLU A 16 9.54 7.68 5.41
C GLU A 16 8.77 7.69 6.72
N SER A 17 7.49 8.05 6.67
CA SER A 17 6.61 8.03 7.85
C SER A 17 6.45 6.60 8.36
N LEU A 18 6.14 5.63 7.49
CA LEU A 18 5.96 4.22 7.86
C LEU A 18 7.25 3.57 8.39
N LEU A 19 8.40 3.89 7.79
CA LEU A 19 9.70 3.35 8.21
C LEU A 19 10.30 4.04 9.44
N GLY A 20 9.79 5.22 9.82
CA GLY A 20 10.37 6.05 10.88
C GLY A 20 11.79 6.55 10.57
N ARG A 21 12.18 6.59 9.28
CA ARG A 21 13.49 7.07 8.82
C ARG A 21 13.39 7.76 7.48
N GLN A 22 14.37 8.60 7.16
CA GLN A 22 14.50 9.20 5.84
C GLN A 22 14.92 8.16 4.79
N LEU A 23 14.44 8.32 3.56
CA LEU A 23 14.87 7.52 2.43
C LEU A 23 16.16 8.07 1.86
N THR A 24 16.90 7.18 1.21
CA THR A 24 18.12 7.48 0.48
C THR A 24 17.99 6.98 -0.96
N ALA A 25 18.88 7.43 -1.84
CA ALA A 25 18.92 6.92 -3.22
C ALA A 25 19.19 5.40 -3.31
N GLN A 26 19.63 4.76 -2.24
CA GLN A 26 19.85 3.31 -2.20
C GLN A 26 18.56 2.51 -1.98
N ASP A 27 17.49 3.14 -1.50
CA ASP A 27 16.19 2.49 -1.27
C ASP A 27 15.39 2.30 -2.59
N GLY A 28 15.78 3.00 -3.65
CA GLY A 28 15.11 2.98 -4.95
C GLY A 28 15.91 2.36 -6.10
N ILE A 29 15.20 2.09 -7.19
CA ILE A 29 15.74 1.64 -8.47
C ILE A 29 16.27 2.84 -9.28
N GLU A 30 17.45 2.68 -9.87
CA GLU A 30 18.06 3.73 -10.68
C GLU A 30 17.30 3.94 -11.99
N SER A 31 17.18 5.20 -12.42
CA SER A 31 16.52 5.59 -13.68
C SER A 31 17.10 4.87 -14.91
N LYS A 32 18.39 4.52 -14.88
CA LYS A 32 19.06 3.81 -15.98
C LYS A 32 18.52 2.38 -16.15
N VAL A 33 18.17 1.71 -15.05
CA VAL A 33 17.55 0.38 -15.08
C VAL A 33 16.19 0.50 -15.74
N LEU A 34 15.33 1.40 -15.26
CA LEU A 34 14.00 1.63 -15.84
C LEU A 34 14.06 2.02 -17.33
N GLY A 35 15.00 2.87 -17.74
CA GLY A 35 15.19 3.22 -19.15
C GLY A 35 15.73 2.08 -20.03
N SER A 36 16.33 1.05 -19.44
CA SER A 36 16.72 -0.17 -20.15
C SER A 36 15.50 -1.08 -20.35
N GLU A 37 14.62 -1.14 -19.34
CA GLU A 37 13.36 -1.89 -19.40
C GLU A 37 12.36 -1.26 -20.38
N GLU A 38 12.25 0.07 -20.43
CA GLU A 38 11.44 0.76 -21.46
C GLU A 38 11.86 0.34 -22.89
N LYS A 39 13.16 0.21 -23.14
CA LYS A 39 13.67 -0.29 -24.43
C LYS A 39 13.36 -1.76 -24.68
N ARG A 40 13.42 -2.60 -23.64
CA ARG A 40 13.08 -4.03 -23.74
C ARG A 40 11.60 -4.23 -24.04
N LEU A 41 10.74 -3.49 -23.33
CA LEU A 41 9.29 -3.57 -23.44
C LEU A 41 8.75 -2.90 -24.71
N GLY A 42 9.48 -1.93 -25.26
CA GLY A 42 9.02 -1.15 -26.40
C GLY A 42 7.93 -0.11 -26.05
N LEU A 43 7.82 0.25 -24.76
CA LEU A 43 6.89 1.28 -24.26
C LEU A 43 7.57 2.21 -23.26
N THR A 44 6.90 3.29 -22.89
CA THR A 44 7.30 4.16 -21.78
C THR A 44 6.60 3.69 -20.51
N ILE A 45 7.35 3.37 -19.46
CA ILE A 45 6.77 3.00 -18.16
C ILE A 45 6.05 4.26 -17.61
N PRO A 46 4.79 4.14 -17.12
CA PRO A 46 4.07 5.27 -16.56
C PRO A 46 4.87 6.02 -15.49
N SER A 47 4.79 7.36 -15.50
CA SER A 47 5.61 8.21 -14.63
C SER A 47 5.41 7.90 -13.14
N ALA A 48 4.16 7.67 -12.71
CA ALA A 48 3.84 7.32 -11.34
C ALA A 48 4.47 5.98 -10.91
N LEU A 49 4.55 5.00 -11.81
CA LEU A 49 5.20 3.72 -11.54
C LEU A 49 6.72 3.86 -11.51
N LYS A 50 7.31 4.69 -12.39
CA LYS A 50 8.75 5.01 -12.32
C LYS A 50 9.13 5.70 -11.02
N GLU A 51 8.36 6.70 -10.61
CA GLU A 51 8.56 7.40 -9.33
C GLU A 51 8.49 6.42 -8.15
N PHE A 52 7.54 5.48 -8.18
CA PHE A 52 7.40 4.45 -7.15
C PHE A 52 8.65 3.56 -7.08
N TYR A 53 9.09 2.96 -8.19
CA TYR A 53 10.31 2.16 -8.23
C TYR A 53 11.55 2.95 -7.79
N GLN A 54 11.66 4.20 -8.22
CA GLN A 54 12.77 5.09 -7.84
C GLN A 54 12.76 5.49 -6.36
N THR A 55 11.62 5.37 -5.69
CA THR A 55 11.47 5.73 -4.28
C THR A 55 11.67 4.51 -3.38
N VAL A 56 10.96 3.42 -3.65
CA VAL A 56 10.87 2.26 -2.74
C VAL A 56 11.25 0.93 -3.37
N GLY A 57 11.67 0.92 -4.64
CA GLY A 57 11.80 -0.31 -5.44
C GLY A 57 12.84 -1.33 -4.98
N LYS A 58 13.63 -1.04 -3.93
CA LYS A 58 14.55 -1.99 -3.28
C LYS A 58 14.15 -2.33 -1.85
N LEU A 59 12.99 -1.87 -1.38
CA LEU A 59 12.51 -2.07 -0.02
C LEU A 59 11.50 -3.22 0.04
N PRO A 60 11.84 -4.37 0.65
CA PRO A 60 10.93 -5.52 0.74
C PRO A 60 9.61 -5.19 1.43
N GLN A 61 9.61 -4.26 2.39
CA GLN A 61 8.42 -3.79 3.12
C GLN A 61 7.33 -3.25 2.18
N PHE A 62 7.71 -2.75 1.01
CA PHE A 62 6.78 -2.17 0.03
C PHE A 62 6.69 -2.99 -1.25
N MET A 63 7.71 -3.79 -1.56
CA MET A 63 7.78 -4.54 -2.81
C MET A 63 7.25 -5.98 -2.71
N SER A 64 7.35 -6.61 -1.54
CA SER A 64 7.08 -8.05 -1.41
C SER A 64 6.61 -8.48 -0.02
N ALA A 65 6.14 -7.56 0.81
CA ALA A 65 5.68 -7.85 2.17
C ALA A 65 4.37 -8.67 2.13
N PHE A 66 3.40 -8.20 1.36
CA PHE A 66 2.14 -8.88 1.14
C PHE A 66 2.00 -9.25 -0.34
N GLN A 67 1.59 -8.30 -1.18
CA GLN A 67 1.55 -8.46 -2.64
C GLN A 67 2.95 -8.39 -3.26
N LEU A 68 3.09 -8.93 -4.46
CA LEU A 68 4.38 -9.10 -5.13
C LEU A 68 4.52 -8.12 -6.30
N PHE A 69 5.19 -6.99 -6.07
CA PHE A 69 5.53 -6.09 -7.17
C PHE A 69 6.59 -6.74 -8.06
N ALA A 70 6.34 -6.69 -9.37
CA ALA A 70 7.33 -7.13 -10.34
C ALA A 70 8.60 -6.29 -10.20
N LEU A 71 9.77 -6.93 -10.23
CA LEU A 71 11.03 -6.23 -10.48
C LEU A 71 11.01 -5.66 -11.92
N PRO A 72 11.81 -4.62 -12.22
CA PRO A 72 11.83 -4.01 -13.55
C PRO A 72 11.98 -5.02 -14.70
N GLU A 73 12.85 -6.02 -14.53
CA GLU A 73 13.09 -7.09 -15.51
C GLU A 73 11.93 -8.10 -15.63
N GLN A 74 11.04 -8.15 -14.63
CA GLN A 74 9.86 -9.01 -14.59
C GLN A 74 8.62 -8.35 -15.19
N LEU A 75 8.64 -7.03 -15.43
CA LEU A 75 7.57 -6.33 -16.12
C LEU A 75 7.32 -6.96 -17.50
N TYR A 76 6.04 -7.11 -17.85
CA TYR A 76 5.61 -7.64 -19.14
C TYR A 76 4.29 -7.01 -19.59
N ILE A 77 4.00 -7.13 -20.89
CA ILE A 77 2.78 -6.62 -21.50
C ILE A 77 1.85 -7.80 -21.76
N LYS A 78 0.58 -7.67 -21.35
CA LYS A 78 -0.51 -8.59 -21.68
C LYS A 78 -1.71 -7.76 -22.11
N ASP A 79 -2.24 -8.02 -23.31
CA ASP A 79 -3.42 -7.34 -23.87
C ASP A 79 -3.33 -5.80 -23.80
N ASP A 80 -2.19 -5.25 -24.23
CA ASP A 80 -1.86 -3.80 -24.21
C ASP A 80 -1.76 -3.17 -22.81
N LEU A 81 -1.79 -3.98 -21.75
CA LEU A 81 -1.61 -3.55 -20.36
C LEU A 81 -0.22 -3.94 -19.85
N LEU A 82 0.46 -3.02 -19.16
CA LEU A 82 1.71 -3.30 -18.45
C LEU A 82 1.39 -3.93 -17.09
N VAL A 83 1.72 -5.20 -16.91
CA VAL A 83 1.55 -5.92 -15.63
C VAL A 83 2.70 -5.55 -14.69
N PHE A 84 2.38 -5.15 -13.45
CA PHE A 84 3.37 -4.63 -12.50
C PHE A 84 3.24 -5.17 -11.06
N LEU A 85 2.14 -5.85 -10.74
CA LEU A 85 1.87 -6.36 -9.40
C LEU A 85 1.10 -7.68 -9.52
N GLU A 86 1.49 -8.66 -8.72
CA GLU A 86 0.82 -9.95 -8.60
C GLU A 86 0.31 -10.13 -7.17
N GLU A 87 -0.83 -10.80 -7.05
CA GLU A 87 -1.36 -11.18 -5.76
C GLU A 87 -0.45 -12.23 -5.11
N ASN A 88 -0.34 -12.21 -3.78
CA ASN A 88 0.48 -13.13 -3.01
C ASN A 88 0.08 -14.61 -3.17
N GLN A 89 -1.14 -14.90 -3.62
CA GLN A 89 -1.60 -16.26 -3.94
C GLN A 89 -1.48 -16.61 -5.43
N GLY A 90 -1.18 -15.63 -6.29
CA GLY A 90 -0.98 -15.82 -7.73
C GLY A 90 -2.26 -15.93 -8.55
N GLU A 91 -3.44 -15.66 -7.97
CA GLU A 91 -4.72 -15.79 -8.67
C GLU A 91 -5.09 -14.50 -9.44
N CYS A 92 -4.62 -13.34 -8.95
CA CYS A 92 -4.86 -12.04 -9.56
C CYS A 92 -3.56 -11.29 -9.86
N TYR A 93 -3.60 -10.41 -10.87
CA TYR A 93 -2.54 -9.44 -11.14
C TYR A 93 -3.12 -8.08 -11.48
N TRP A 94 -2.35 -7.03 -11.24
CA TRP A 94 -2.70 -5.67 -11.59
C TRP A 94 -1.84 -5.16 -12.73
N ALA A 95 -2.51 -4.46 -13.63
CA ALA A 95 -1.91 -3.91 -14.83
C ALA A 95 -2.35 -2.48 -15.05
N VAL A 96 -1.62 -1.76 -15.89
CA VAL A 96 -1.88 -0.35 -16.18
C VAL A 96 -1.79 -0.08 -17.67
N ASN A 97 -2.72 0.73 -18.19
CA ASN A 97 -2.68 1.19 -19.57
C ASN A 97 -1.85 2.48 -19.72
N GLU A 98 -1.67 2.95 -20.95
CA GLU A 98 -0.93 4.20 -21.24
C GLU A 98 -1.56 5.45 -20.59
N GLN A 99 -2.86 5.42 -20.30
CA GLN A 99 -3.59 6.52 -19.67
C GLN A 99 -3.41 6.53 -18.14
N GLY A 100 -2.82 5.48 -17.55
CA GLY A 100 -2.63 5.36 -16.11
C GLY A 100 -3.84 4.81 -15.36
N ASN A 101 -4.80 4.20 -16.06
CA ASN A 101 -5.91 3.48 -15.45
C ASN A 101 -5.42 2.10 -14.98
N VAL A 102 -5.80 1.73 -13.76
CA VAL A 102 -5.42 0.45 -13.17
C VAL A 102 -6.51 -0.58 -13.41
N PHE A 103 -6.08 -1.77 -13.80
CA PHE A 103 -6.92 -2.93 -14.03
C PHE A 103 -6.52 -4.02 -13.05
N GLN A 104 -7.52 -4.71 -12.50
CA GLN A 104 -7.34 -6.04 -11.94
C GLN A 104 -7.66 -7.05 -13.04
N CYS A 105 -6.85 -8.09 -13.10
CA CYS A 105 -6.95 -9.14 -14.10
C CYS A 105 -6.79 -10.50 -13.41
N ASP A 106 -7.49 -11.50 -13.93
CA ASP A 106 -7.34 -12.91 -13.58
C ASP A 106 -7.17 -13.72 -14.90
N GLU A 107 -6.98 -15.03 -14.80
CA GLU A 107 -6.87 -15.87 -16.01
C GLU A 107 -8.23 -16.14 -16.67
N ASP A 108 -9.31 -16.17 -15.87
CA ASP A 108 -10.61 -16.72 -16.27
C ASP A 108 -11.66 -15.67 -16.62
N THR A 109 -11.42 -14.39 -16.33
CA THR A 109 -12.38 -13.29 -16.53
C THR A 109 -11.75 -12.08 -17.24
N PRO A 110 -12.59 -11.22 -17.85
CA PRO A 110 -12.09 -10.00 -18.47
C PRO A 110 -11.51 -9.04 -17.45
N SER A 111 -10.40 -8.38 -17.80
CA SER A 111 -9.80 -7.32 -16.98
C SER A 111 -10.83 -6.26 -16.58
N HIS A 112 -10.88 -5.95 -15.29
CA HIS A 112 -11.78 -4.98 -14.70
C HIS A 112 -11.03 -3.70 -14.32
N GLU A 113 -11.44 -2.55 -14.85
CA GLU A 113 -10.88 -1.26 -14.46
C GLU A 113 -11.33 -0.89 -13.04
N LEU A 114 -10.38 -0.59 -12.14
CA LEU A 114 -10.68 -0.29 -10.74
C LEU A 114 -11.23 1.13 -10.51
N GLY A 115 -11.32 1.96 -11.56
CA GLY A 115 -11.70 3.38 -11.44
C GLY A 115 -10.70 4.20 -10.60
N PHE A 116 -9.49 3.67 -10.41
CA PHE A 116 -8.45 4.21 -9.54
C PHE A 116 -7.24 4.61 -10.39
N ASN A 117 -6.74 5.83 -10.22
CA ASN A 117 -5.55 6.23 -10.95
C ASN A 117 -4.31 5.51 -10.39
N LEU A 118 -3.30 5.30 -11.25
CA LEU A 118 -2.09 4.57 -10.86
C LEU A 118 -1.37 5.17 -9.65
N LYS A 119 -1.35 6.49 -9.52
CA LYS A 119 -0.64 7.16 -8.41
C LYS A 119 -1.28 6.83 -7.05
N ASN A 120 -2.60 6.91 -6.98
CA ASN A 120 -3.36 6.62 -5.78
C ASN A 120 -3.32 5.13 -5.48
N PHE A 121 -3.35 4.28 -6.52
CA PHE A 121 -3.16 2.82 -6.36
C PHE A 121 -1.82 2.49 -5.71
N LEU A 122 -0.73 3.04 -6.22
CA LEU A 122 0.60 2.79 -5.68
C LEU A 122 0.78 3.35 -4.26
N ALA A 123 0.18 4.50 -3.95
CA ALA A 123 0.19 5.05 -2.60
C ALA A 123 -0.64 4.20 -1.62
N LEU A 124 -1.80 3.70 -2.02
CA LEU A 124 -2.58 2.73 -1.26
C LEU A 124 -1.76 1.46 -1.00
N MET A 125 -1.04 0.97 -2.01
CA MET A 125 -0.21 -0.22 -1.87
C MET A 125 0.93 -0.06 -0.86
N LEU A 126 1.51 1.13 -0.69
CA LEU A 126 2.49 1.36 0.40
C LEU A 126 1.89 1.06 1.77
N TYR A 127 0.67 1.54 2.01
CA TYR A 127 -0.03 1.28 3.27
C TYR A 127 -0.46 -0.18 3.37
N TYR A 128 -0.99 -0.77 2.29
CA TYR A 128 -1.51 -2.13 2.32
C TYR A 128 -0.44 -3.19 2.55
N GLN A 129 0.74 -3.02 1.92
CA GLN A 129 1.90 -3.89 2.14
C GLN A 129 2.32 -3.91 3.60
N VAL A 130 2.32 -2.73 4.26
CA VAL A 130 2.60 -2.63 5.68
C VAL A 130 1.43 -3.13 6.52
N ALA A 131 0.17 -2.89 6.15
CA ALA A 131 -0.96 -3.36 6.95
C ALA A 131 -1.02 -4.89 7.08
N GLN A 132 -0.76 -5.63 6.01
CA GLN A 132 -1.01 -7.09 5.97
C GLN A 132 0.22 -8.01 6.05
N GLY A 133 1.38 -7.60 5.53
CA GLY A 133 2.46 -8.57 5.26
C GLY A 133 3.85 -8.20 5.72
N ALA A 134 4.04 -7.05 6.36
CA ALA A 134 5.38 -6.66 6.75
C ALA A 134 5.87 -7.44 7.97
N GLU A 135 7.19 -7.62 8.07
CA GLU A 135 7.82 -8.06 9.31
C GLU A 135 7.70 -6.93 10.35
N TYR A 136 6.69 -7.04 11.22
CA TYR A 136 6.39 -6.03 12.23
C TYR A 136 7.40 -6.02 13.36
N SER A 137 7.75 -4.82 13.80
CA SER A 137 8.32 -4.64 15.13
C SER A 137 7.26 -4.77 16.22
N PHE A 138 5.99 -4.48 15.88
CA PHE A 138 4.85 -4.64 16.78
C PHE A 138 3.54 -4.87 16.01
N CYS A 139 2.74 -5.83 16.46
CA CYS A 139 1.40 -6.12 15.95
C CYS A 139 0.48 -6.54 17.10
N SER A 140 -0.74 -6.00 17.15
CA SER A 140 -1.76 -6.37 18.12
C SER A 140 -3.16 -6.16 17.57
N ASN A 141 -4.15 -6.82 18.19
CA ASN A 141 -5.55 -6.49 18.00
C ASN A 141 -5.96 -5.32 18.91
N LEU A 142 -6.94 -4.56 18.45
CA LEU A 142 -7.69 -3.54 19.18
C LEU A 142 -9.14 -3.98 19.36
N LEU A 143 -9.77 -3.57 20.46
CA LEU A 143 -11.19 -3.78 20.72
C LEU A 143 -12.01 -2.60 20.15
N ASP A 144 -13.26 -2.85 19.73
CA ASP A 144 -14.13 -1.80 19.11
C ASP A 144 -14.32 -0.53 19.95
N GLN A 145 -14.36 -0.66 21.27
CA GLN A 145 -14.47 0.49 22.17
C GLN A 145 -13.27 1.46 22.06
N GLU A 146 -12.13 0.96 21.58
CA GLU A 146 -10.87 1.70 21.40
C GLU A 146 -10.85 2.42 20.03
N LEU A 147 -11.49 1.84 18.99
CA LEU A 147 -11.74 2.54 17.72
C LEU A 147 -12.58 3.80 17.92
N ALA A 148 -13.61 3.73 18.78
CA ALA A 148 -14.45 4.89 19.08
C ALA A 148 -13.65 6.04 19.70
N GLN A 149 -12.57 5.73 20.44
CA GLN A 149 -11.64 6.70 21.00
C GLN A 149 -10.75 7.30 19.91
N LEU A 150 -10.29 6.51 18.94
CA LEU A 150 -9.52 6.99 17.78
C LEU A 150 -10.27 8.07 16.98
N TYR A 151 -11.58 7.93 16.78
CA TYR A 151 -12.39 8.95 16.11
C TYR A 151 -12.49 10.27 16.88
N GLN A 152 -12.30 10.23 18.20
CA GLN A 152 -12.36 11.41 19.06
C GLN A 152 -10.99 12.09 19.21
N GLU A 153 -9.90 11.36 19.00
CA GLU A 153 -8.55 11.84 19.19
C GLU A 153 -8.00 12.62 17.99
N GLN A 154 -7.35 13.75 18.29
CA GLN A 154 -6.71 14.56 17.27
C GLN A 154 -5.36 13.94 16.87
N GLY A 155 -5.21 13.52 15.61
CA GLY A 155 -3.91 13.15 15.06
C GLY A 155 -3.94 11.96 14.09
N TRP A 156 -4.85 11.01 14.32
CA TRP A 156 -5.06 9.91 13.39
C TRP A 156 -5.67 10.42 12.08
N GLN A 157 -5.06 10.04 10.96
CA GLN A 157 -5.48 10.41 9.62
C GLN A 157 -6.00 9.17 8.91
N GLN A 158 -7.22 9.22 8.37
CA GLN A 158 -7.70 8.16 7.48
C GLN A 158 -6.96 8.28 6.15
N VAL A 159 -6.03 7.36 5.89
CA VAL A 159 -5.16 7.36 4.71
C VAL A 159 -5.67 6.42 3.62
N VAL A 160 -6.44 5.40 3.98
CA VAL A 160 -7.13 4.48 3.04
C VAL A 160 -8.58 4.28 3.45
N ASN A 161 -9.48 4.31 2.46
CA ASN A 161 -10.88 3.88 2.56
C ASN A 161 -11.31 3.48 1.14
N TYR A 162 -11.09 2.22 0.80
CA TYR A 162 -11.26 1.68 -0.55
C TYR A 162 -11.54 0.18 -0.45
N ASP A 163 -12.59 -0.30 -1.14
CA ASP A 163 -12.92 -1.72 -1.29
C ASP A 163 -12.83 -2.48 0.04
N ASP A 164 -13.68 -2.06 0.97
CA ASP A 164 -13.79 -2.50 2.37
C ASP A 164 -12.57 -2.25 3.28
N LEU A 165 -11.39 -2.00 2.73
CA LEU A 165 -10.20 -1.70 3.50
C LEU A 165 -10.22 -0.26 4.04
N VAL A 166 -10.03 -0.15 5.36
CA VAL A 166 -9.82 1.13 6.05
C VAL A 166 -8.48 1.13 6.76
N ILE A 167 -7.70 2.20 6.58
CA ILE A 167 -6.42 2.39 7.26
C ILE A 167 -6.33 3.81 7.82
N TYR A 168 -6.04 3.90 9.12
CA TYR A 168 -5.66 5.10 9.84
C TYR A 168 -4.16 5.11 10.11
N GLN A 169 -3.55 6.30 10.06
CA GLN A 169 -2.14 6.50 10.36
C GLN A 169 -1.94 7.55 11.45
N LEU A 170 -1.00 7.29 12.37
CA LEU A 170 -0.41 8.26 13.28
C LEU A 170 1.11 8.05 13.30
N GLY A 171 1.86 8.96 12.64
CA GLY A 171 3.30 8.82 12.49
C GLY A 171 3.67 7.52 11.74
N SER A 172 4.36 6.61 12.43
CA SER A 172 4.77 5.31 11.88
C SER A 172 3.78 4.17 12.17
N TYR A 173 2.69 4.47 12.87
CA TYR A 173 1.72 3.48 13.32
C TYR A 173 0.52 3.44 12.40
N LEU A 174 0.04 2.23 12.13
CA LEU A 174 -1.18 2.00 11.39
C LEU A 174 -2.20 1.30 12.26
N ILE A 175 -3.45 1.73 12.12
CA ILE A 175 -4.62 0.96 12.53
C ILE A 175 -5.39 0.61 11.27
N TRP A 176 -5.76 -0.66 11.10
CA TRP A 176 -6.50 -1.10 9.92
C TRP A 176 -7.51 -2.19 10.23
N TYR A 177 -8.54 -2.25 9.40
CA TYR A 177 -9.62 -3.23 9.46
C TYR A 177 -10.33 -3.30 8.10
N PHE A 178 -11.10 -4.37 7.90
CA PHE A 178 -12.10 -4.43 6.83
C PHE A 178 -13.45 -4.02 7.40
N LYS A 179 -14.29 -3.40 6.57
CA LYS A 179 -15.67 -3.05 6.93
C LYS A 179 -16.67 -3.81 6.07
N ASP A 180 -17.90 -3.95 6.57
CA ASP A 180 -19.01 -4.49 5.79
C ASP A 180 -19.76 -3.40 4.98
N ASP A 181 -20.83 -3.82 4.30
CA ASP A 181 -21.71 -2.94 3.52
C ASP A 181 -22.40 -1.86 4.39
N GLU A 182 -22.55 -2.08 5.69
CA GLU A 182 -23.10 -1.13 6.66
C GLU A 182 -22.04 -0.14 7.18
N ASN A 183 -20.78 -0.33 6.79
CA ASN A 183 -19.56 0.35 7.26
C ASN A 183 -19.16 0.00 8.70
N ASP A 184 -19.65 -1.11 9.23
CA ASP A 184 -19.23 -1.65 10.50
C ASP A 184 -17.96 -2.50 10.33
N VAL A 185 -17.19 -2.66 11.41
CA VAL A 185 -15.97 -3.49 11.40
C VAL A 185 -16.34 -4.94 11.10
N LEU A 186 -15.64 -5.53 10.14
CA LEU A 186 -15.81 -6.94 9.79
C LEU A 186 -15.08 -7.83 10.80
N ASP A 187 -15.76 -8.87 11.29
CA ASP A 187 -15.24 -9.91 12.19
C ASP A 187 -14.66 -9.40 13.53
N ASP A 188 -15.03 -8.20 13.98
CA ASP A 188 -14.51 -7.53 15.19
C ASP A 188 -12.95 -7.47 15.24
N GLN A 189 -12.31 -7.47 14.05
CA GLN A 189 -10.85 -7.52 13.92
C GLN A 189 -10.29 -6.17 13.48
N VAL A 190 -9.60 -5.53 14.41
CA VAL A 190 -8.91 -4.26 14.20
C VAL A 190 -7.47 -4.44 14.60
N TYR A 191 -6.56 -4.09 13.71
CA TYR A 191 -5.14 -4.34 13.90
C TYR A 191 -4.39 -3.05 14.12
N PHE A 192 -3.56 -3.00 15.15
CA PHE A 192 -2.52 -2.01 15.32
C PHE A 192 -1.19 -2.61 14.86
N VAL A 193 -0.52 -1.98 13.89
CA VAL A 193 0.76 -2.46 13.37
C VAL A 193 1.80 -1.34 13.28
N SER A 194 3.06 -1.71 13.45
CA SER A 194 4.21 -0.80 13.32
C SER A 194 5.45 -1.52 12.80
N LEU A 195 6.17 -0.87 11.88
CA LEU A 195 7.50 -1.30 11.45
C LEU A 195 8.60 -0.90 12.43
N VAL A 196 8.33 0.08 13.29
CA VAL A 196 9.27 0.58 14.30
C VAL A 196 8.86 0.12 15.69
N GLU A 197 9.83 0.12 16.62
CA GLU A 197 9.54 -0.15 18.03
C GLU A 197 8.49 0.84 18.55
N VAL A 198 7.53 0.31 19.29
CA VAL A 198 6.43 1.09 19.89
C VAL A 198 6.75 1.27 21.37
N PRO A 199 6.89 2.51 21.88
CA PRO A 199 7.15 2.74 23.30
C PRO A 199 6.02 2.21 24.17
N ASP A 200 6.34 1.72 25.38
CA ASP A 200 5.35 1.21 26.35
C ASP A 200 4.23 2.21 26.63
N GLU A 201 4.50 3.52 26.64
CA GLU A 201 3.47 4.54 26.82
C GLU A 201 2.45 4.55 25.68
N THR A 202 2.90 4.32 24.45
CA THR A 202 2.05 4.23 23.26
C THR A 202 1.28 2.92 23.28
N ILE A 203 1.93 1.81 23.64
CA ILE A 203 1.25 0.52 23.85
C ILE A 203 0.16 0.71 24.92
N ASN A 204 0.48 1.19 26.12
CA ASN A 204 -0.51 1.36 27.19
C ASN A 204 -1.63 2.35 26.84
N GLN A 205 -1.38 3.32 25.94
CA GLN A 205 -2.40 4.24 25.47
C GLN A 205 -3.37 3.57 24.49
N TYR A 206 -2.89 2.66 23.63
CA TYR A 206 -3.64 2.16 22.48
C TYR A 206 -3.91 0.66 22.50
N VAL A 207 -3.19 -0.15 23.27
CA VAL A 207 -3.11 -1.61 23.16
C VAL A 207 -3.02 -2.25 24.54
N LEU A 208 -4.02 -3.04 24.92
CA LEU A 208 -4.06 -3.66 26.26
C LEU A 208 -3.42 -5.06 26.33
N GLU A 209 -3.33 -5.80 25.22
CA GLU A 209 -2.75 -7.15 25.20
C GLU A 209 -1.97 -7.41 23.90
N ALA A 210 -0.63 -7.35 23.94
CA ALA A 210 0.21 -7.84 22.84
C ALA A 210 0.08 -9.37 22.73
N LEU A 211 -0.19 -9.88 21.53
CA LEU A 211 -0.31 -11.32 21.23
C LEU A 211 1.02 -12.08 21.38
#